data_AF-A0A7J8PNN8-F1
#
_entry.id   AF-A0A7J8PNN8-F1
#
_cell.length_a   1.000
_cell.length_b   1.000
_cell.length_c   1.000
_cell.angle_alpha   90.00
_cell.angle_beta   90.00
_cell.angle_gamma   90.00
#
_symmetry.space_group_name_H-M   'P 1'
#
loop_
_entity.id
_entity.type
_entity.pdbx_description
1 polymer ?
#
loop_
_entity_poly.entity_id
_entity_poly.type
_entity_poly.pdbx_seq_one_letter_code
_entity_poly.pdbx_strand_id
1 'polypeptide(L)'
;LKPGLSFYAKDPQAAAKSLLSLLNKAESVVPLDLRSKTPVRVGATAGLRALEGDAADRILQAVRELLKDRSALKSEANGVKILDGTQEGSYEWVTINYLLGKLGGTYKDTVGIIDLGGGSVQMAYAISKEAASNAPNVPAGQDNYVNEMYLKGSKYYLYVHSYLRYGLLAARAEILKASDDSGNPCILEGFDG
;
A
#
# COMPACT_ATOMS: atom_id res chain seq x y z
N LEU A 1 0.80 -14.30 -6.66
CA LEU A 1 1.78 -15.26 -6.11
C LEU A 1 1.63 -15.27 -4.59
N LYS A 2 1.86 -16.43 -3.97
CA LYS A 2 1.99 -16.55 -2.52
C LYS A 2 3.24 -17.41 -2.27
N PRO A 3 4.02 -17.14 -1.20
CA PRO A 3 3.85 -16.08 -0.21
C PRO A 3 4.29 -14.68 -0.72
N GLY A 4 4.06 -13.64 0.09
CA GLY A 4 4.49 -12.27 -0.21
C GLY A 4 5.94 -11.99 0.20
N LEU A 5 6.47 -10.82 -0.15
CA LEU A 5 7.88 -10.44 0.09
C LEU A 5 8.31 -10.56 1.57
N SER A 6 7.44 -10.23 2.52
CA SER A 6 7.75 -10.28 3.96
C SER A 6 8.05 -11.69 4.48
N PHE A 7 7.57 -12.74 3.82
CA PHE A 7 7.91 -14.12 4.17
C PHE A 7 9.41 -14.40 4.03
N TYR A 8 10.06 -13.71 3.09
CA TYR A 8 11.47 -13.87 2.78
C TYR A 8 12.36 -12.89 3.57
N ALA A 9 11.95 -12.46 4.77
CA ALA A 9 12.69 -11.52 5.61
C ALA A 9 14.16 -11.91 5.84
N LYS A 10 14.45 -13.22 5.81
CA LYS A 10 15.81 -13.78 5.99
C LYS A 10 16.57 -14.01 4.68
N ASP A 11 15.91 -13.92 3.52
CA ASP A 11 16.51 -14.14 2.20
C ASP A 11 15.99 -13.09 1.17
N PRO A 12 16.61 -11.89 1.14
CA PRO A 12 16.25 -10.82 0.21
C PRO A 12 16.32 -11.22 -1.27
N GLN A 13 17.25 -12.12 -1.63
CA GLN A 13 17.43 -12.56 -3.01
C GLN A 13 16.30 -13.50 -3.43
N ALA A 14 15.84 -14.39 -2.56
CA ALA A 14 14.63 -15.17 -2.79
C ALA A 14 13.39 -14.27 -2.90
N ALA A 15 13.29 -13.22 -2.07
CA ALA A 15 12.22 -12.22 -2.15
C ALA A 15 12.14 -11.58 -3.55
N ALA A 16 13.27 -11.09 -4.05
CA ALA A 16 13.35 -10.50 -5.38
C ALA A 16 13.03 -11.52 -6.48
N LYS A 17 13.65 -12.71 -6.45
CA LYS A 17 13.42 -13.77 -7.43
C LYS A 17 11.95 -14.21 -7.50
N SER A 18 11.20 -14.13 -6.41
CA SER A 18 9.76 -14.43 -6.42
C SER A 18 8.97 -13.56 -7.41
N LEU A 19 9.45 -12.34 -7.72
CA LEU A 19 8.79 -11.41 -8.64
C LEU A 19 9.09 -11.68 -10.13
N LEU A 20 10.07 -12.54 -10.45
CA LEU A 20 10.51 -12.79 -11.84
C LEU A 20 9.36 -13.26 -12.74
N SER A 21 8.47 -14.11 -12.23
CA SER A 21 7.35 -14.60 -13.04
C SER A 21 6.36 -13.49 -13.40
N LEU A 22 6.16 -12.50 -12.52
CA LEU A 22 5.33 -11.32 -12.79
C LEU A 22 6.03 -10.36 -13.76
N LEU A 23 7.34 -10.15 -13.59
CA LEU A 23 8.13 -9.29 -14.48
C LEU A 23 8.13 -9.85 -15.92
N ASN A 24 8.42 -11.14 -16.07
CA ASN A 24 8.39 -11.81 -17.38
C ASN A 24 7.01 -11.71 -18.03
N LYS A 25 5.94 -11.86 -17.24
CA LYS A 25 4.57 -11.70 -17.75
C LYS A 25 4.30 -10.26 -18.18
N ALA A 26 4.70 -9.26 -17.39
CA ALA A 26 4.54 -7.85 -17.74
C ALA A 26 5.28 -7.51 -19.04
N GLU A 27 6.53 -7.94 -19.18
CA GLU A 27 7.31 -7.74 -20.41
C GLU A 27 6.69 -8.44 -21.62
N SER A 28 6.11 -9.63 -21.45
CA SER A 28 5.42 -10.33 -22.54
C SER A 28 4.20 -9.57 -23.08
N VAL A 29 3.63 -8.67 -22.28
CA VAL A 29 2.46 -7.85 -22.65
C VAL A 29 2.89 -6.51 -23.25
N VAL A 30 3.99 -5.92 -22.78
CA VAL A 30 4.48 -4.62 -23.28
C VAL A 30 5.21 -4.80 -24.61
N PRO A 31 4.78 -4.11 -25.70
CA PRO A 31 5.47 -4.14 -26.99
C PRO A 31 6.95 -3.78 -26.89
N LEU A 32 7.79 -4.49 -27.64
CA LEU A 32 9.26 -4.39 -27.56
C LEU A 32 9.78 -2.96 -27.69
N ASP A 33 9.22 -2.19 -28.61
CA ASP A 33 9.56 -0.81 -28.92
C ASP A 33 9.14 0.21 -27.83
N LEU A 34 8.21 -0.18 -26.95
CA LEU A 34 7.74 0.65 -25.83
C LEU A 34 8.45 0.35 -24.51
N ARG A 35 9.07 -0.83 -24.35
CA ARG A 35 9.61 -1.29 -23.07
C ARG A 35 10.56 -0.29 -22.41
N SER A 36 11.49 0.28 -23.17
CA SER A 36 12.46 1.27 -22.65
C SER A 36 11.83 2.59 -22.15
N LYS A 37 10.56 2.84 -22.50
CA LYS A 37 9.78 4.01 -22.08
C LYS A 37 8.74 3.68 -21.02
N THR A 38 8.40 2.41 -20.83
CA THR A 38 7.40 1.96 -19.87
C THR A 38 8.01 1.86 -18.47
N PRO A 39 7.58 2.68 -17.49
CA PRO A 39 8.13 2.60 -16.14
C PRO A 39 7.65 1.34 -15.41
N VAL A 40 8.56 0.67 -14.71
CA VAL A 40 8.24 -0.40 -13.76
C VAL A 40 8.37 0.12 -12.33
N ARG A 41 7.37 -0.18 -11.49
CA ARG A 41 7.32 0.25 -10.09
C ARG A 41 6.86 -0.89 -9.18
N VAL A 42 7.42 -0.97 -7.98
CA VAL A 42 7.05 -1.90 -6.92
C VAL A 42 6.78 -1.10 -5.63
N GLY A 43 5.53 -1.11 -5.20
CA GLY A 43 5.10 -0.56 -3.91
C GLY A 43 4.87 -1.69 -2.92
N ALA A 44 5.67 -1.75 -1.85
CA ALA A 44 5.43 -2.67 -0.75
C ALA A 44 4.56 -2.01 0.33
N THR A 45 3.68 -2.78 0.98
CA THR A 45 2.68 -2.24 1.91
C THR A 45 2.91 -2.75 3.35
N ALA A 46 1.84 -2.90 4.14
CA ALA A 46 1.90 -3.23 5.57
C ALA A 46 2.78 -4.44 5.93
N GLY A 47 2.84 -5.45 5.06
CA GLY A 47 3.66 -6.65 5.31
C GLY A 47 5.16 -6.36 5.45
N LEU A 48 5.71 -5.43 4.65
CA LEU A 48 7.10 -5.00 4.78
C LEU A 48 7.29 -3.97 5.89
N ARG A 49 6.29 -3.10 6.11
CA ARG A 49 6.28 -2.12 7.23
C ARG A 49 6.41 -2.80 8.60
N ALA A 50 5.90 -4.03 8.73
CA ALA A 50 5.91 -4.79 9.97
C ALA A 50 7.22 -5.56 10.24
N LEU A 51 8.17 -5.57 9.31
CA LEU A 51 9.46 -6.23 9.53
C LEU A 51 10.35 -5.40 10.46
N GLU A 52 11.12 -6.09 11.30
CA GLU A 52 12.07 -5.47 12.22
C GLU A 52 13.45 -5.27 11.56
N GLY A 53 14.20 -4.30 12.08
CA GLY A 53 15.57 -4.01 11.65
C GLY A 53 15.65 -3.54 10.19
N ASP A 54 16.68 -4.01 9.48
CA ASP A 54 17.00 -3.60 8.10
C ASP A 54 16.42 -4.54 7.03
N ALA A 55 15.62 -5.53 7.43
CA ALA A 55 15.17 -6.60 6.54
C ALA A 55 14.36 -6.06 5.35
N ALA A 56 13.49 -5.08 5.61
CA ALA A 56 12.68 -4.45 4.58
C ALA A 56 13.56 -3.72 3.55
N ASP A 57 14.55 -2.95 4.00
CA ASP A 57 15.48 -2.23 3.13
C ASP A 57 16.33 -3.17 2.28
N ARG A 58 16.83 -4.26 2.87
CA ARG A 58 17.57 -5.29 2.13
C ARG A 58 16.71 -5.95 1.04
N ILE A 59 15.44 -6.23 1.32
CA ILE A 59 14.50 -6.75 0.32
C ILE A 59 14.27 -5.74 -0.80
N LEU A 60 13.97 -4.47 -0.47
CA LEU A 60 13.75 -3.43 -1.48
C LEU A 60 15.00 -3.25 -2.36
N GLN A 61 16.19 -3.32 -1.76
CA GLN A 61 17.45 -3.22 -2.49
C GLN A 61 17.63 -4.38 -3.48
N ALA A 62 17.39 -5.62 -3.05
CA ALA A 62 17.44 -6.77 -3.94
C ALA A 62 16.41 -6.67 -5.09
N VAL A 63 15.22 -6.11 -4.82
CA VAL A 63 14.21 -5.83 -5.86
C VAL A 63 14.68 -4.75 -6.83
N ARG A 64 15.31 -3.67 -6.35
CA ARG A 64 15.90 -2.63 -7.23
C ARG A 64 16.96 -3.20 -8.16
N GLU A 65 17.85 -4.03 -7.62
CA GLU A 65 18.90 -4.70 -8.40
C GLU A 65 18.29 -5.62 -9.46
N LEU A 66 17.30 -6.44 -9.08
CA LEU A 66 16.58 -7.29 -10.02
C LEU A 66 15.99 -6.47 -11.18
N LEU A 67 15.28 -5.38 -10.87
CA LEU A 67 14.68 -4.53 -11.91
C LEU A 67 15.73 -3.80 -12.75
N LYS A 68 16.88 -3.45 -12.17
CA LYS A 68 17.97 -2.81 -12.93
C LYS A 68 18.64 -3.79 -13.89
N ASP A 69 18.88 -5.02 -13.44
CA ASP A 69 19.73 -5.97 -14.14
C ASP A 69 18.94 -6.86 -15.12
N ARG A 70 17.65 -7.09 -14.86
CA ARG A 70 16.83 -8.06 -15.61
C ARG A 70 15.68 -7.46 -16.40
N SER A 71 15.20 -6.28 -16.02
CA SER A 71 14.02 -5.69 -16.66
C SER A 71 14.37 -5.04 -18.00
N ALA A 72 13.60 -5.34 -19.04
CA ALA A 72 13.56 -4.55 -20.27
C ALA A 72 12.72 -3.26 -20.11
N LEU A 73 11.92 -3.17 -19.05
CA LEU A 73 11.14 -1.98 -18.69
C LEU A 73 12.01 -0.93 -18.01
N LYS A 74 11.61 0.34 -18.11
CA LYS A 74 12.32 1.48 -17.53
C LYS A 74 12.28 1.46 -16.00
N SER A 75 13.42 1.18 -15.37
CA SER A 75 13.61 1.30 -13.93
C SER A 75 13.94 2.74 -13.54
N GLU A 76 13.27 3.25 -12.51
CA GLU A 76 13.49 4.61 -11.97
C GLU A 76 14.01 4.54 -10.52
N ALA A 77 14.79 5.53 -10.10
CA ALA A 77 15.45 5.53 -8.79
C ALA A 77 14.45 5.39 -7.62
N ASN A 78 13.27 6.00 -7.74
CA ASN A 78 12.18 5.92 -6.78
C ASN A 78 11.11 4.87 -7.16
N GLY A 79 11.43 3.96 -8.08
CA GLY A 79 10.50 2.96 -8.60
C GLY A 79 10.18 1.85 -7.60
N VAL A 80 11.04 1.62 -6.61
CA VAL A 80 10.85 0.60 -5.57
C VAL A 80 10.87 1.27 -4.20
N LYS A 81 9.75 1.21 -3.49
CA LYS A 81 9.62 1.78 -2.15
C LYS A 81 8.57 1.05 -1.31
N ILE A 82 8.66 1.22 -0.01
CA ILE A 82 7.51 1.01 0.87
C ILE A 82 6.58 2.20 0.69
N LEU A 83 5.31 1.91 0.46
CA LEU A 83 4.25 2.89 0.54
C LEU A 83 3.89 3.06 2.00
N ASP A 84 3.97 4.30 2.49
CA ASP A 84 3.30 4.62 3.75
C ASP A 84 1.79 4.39 3.59
N GLY A 85 1.10 4.28 4.72
CA GLY A 85 -0.32 3.94 4.69
C GLY A 85 -1.18 5.02 4.03
N THR A 86 -0.75 6.28 4.10
CA THR A 86 -1.46 7.38 3.46
C THR A 86 -1.28 7.41 1.95
N GLN A 87 -0.11 7.03 1.44
CA GLN A 87 0.13 6.84 0.01
C GLN A 87 -0.75 5.72 -0.55
N GLU A 88 -0.85 4.60 0.16
CA GLU A 88 -1.70 3.47 -0.23
C GLU A 88 -3.17 3.91 -0.40
N GLY A 89 -3.75 4.53 0.63
CA GLY A 89 -5.13 5.06 0.56
C GLY A 89 -5.32 6.18 -0.47
N SER A 90 -4.32 7.06 -0.63
CA SER A 90 -4.37 8.12 -1.64
C SER A 90 -4.40 7.56 -3.06
N TYR A 91 -3.56 6.57 -3.35
CA TYR A 91 -3.50 5.95 -4.69
C TYR A 91 -4.77 5.16 -5.01
N GLU A 92 -5.38 4.48 -4.03
CA GLU A 92 -6.65 3.81 -4.24
C GLU A 92 -7.79 4.83 -4.49
N TRP A 93 -7.83 5.92 -3.74
CA TRP A 93 -8.79 7.00 -3.96
C TRP A 93 -8.67 7.59 -5.37
N VAL A 94 -7.44 7.83 -5.85
CA VAL A 94 -7.19 8.26 -7.24
C VAL A 94 -7.68 7.21 -8.23
N THR A 95 -7.42 5.94 -7.97
CA THR A 95 -7.82 4.83 -8.85
C THR A 95 -9.33 4.78 -9.03
N ILE A 96 -10.09 4.77 -7.94
CA ILE A 96 -11.55 4.70 -7.98
C ILE A 96 -12.14 5.94 -8.64
N ASN A 97 -11.69 7.14 -8.26
CA ASN A 97 -12.24 8.37 -8.84
C ASN A 97 -11.82 8.58 -10.31
N TYR A 98 -10.68 8.04 -10.73
CA TYR A 98 -10.29 8.00 -12.14
C TYR A 98 -11.24 7.09 -12.94
N LEU A 99 -11.46 5.86 -12.47
CA LEU A 99 -12.34 4.89 -13.13
C LEU A 99 -13.80 5.36 -13.20
N LEU A 100 -14.27 6.06 -12.16
CA LEU A 100 -15.62 6.63 -12.12
C LEU A 100 -15.75 7.99 -12.85
N GLY A 101 -14.66 8.51 -13.43
CA GLY A 101 -14.67 9.79 -14.13
C GLY A 101 -14.97 11.00 -13.23
N LYS A 102 -14.69 10.91 -11.93
CA LYS A 102 -14.99 11.96 -10.93
C LYS A 102 -13.84 12.94 -10.68
N LEU A 103 -12.66 12.69 -11.26
CA LEU A 103 -11.51 13.61 -11.16
C LEU A 103 -11.64 14.82 -12.09
N GLY A 104 -11.21 15.99 -11.60
CA GLY A 104 -11.27 17.28 -12.31
C GLY A 104 -12.49 18.14 -11.95
N GLY A 105 -13.40 17.62 -11.12
CA GLY A 105 -14.50 18.37 -10.52
C GLY A 105 -14.14 18.96 -9.16
N THR A 106 -15.14 19.06 -8.27
CA THR A 106 -14.97 19.46 -6.88
C THR A 106 -14.82 18.25 -5.97
N TYR A 107 -14.38 18.44 -4.73
CA TYR A 107 -14.27 17.36 -3.75
C TYR A 107 -15.62 16.64 -3.50
N LYS A 108 -16.75 17.34 -3.63
CA LYS A 108 -18.10 16.80 -3.40
C LYS A 108 -18.54 15.80 -4.46
N ASP A 109 -17.92 15.83 -5.64
CA ASP A 109 -18.26 14.94 -6.75
C ASP A 109 -17.57 13.57 -6.64
N THR A 110 -16.60 13.47 -5.73
CA THR A 110 -15.73 12.31 -5.57
C THR A 110 -16.31 11.29 -4.59
N VAL A 111 -15.80 10.05 -4.67
CA VAL A 111 -16.17 8.94 -3.80
C VAL A 111 -15.04 8.70 -2.81
N GLY A 112 -15.39 8.46 -1.54
CA GLY A 112 -14.45 8.01 -0.51
C GLY A 112 -14.18 6.50 -0.61
N ILE A 113 -13.03 6.05 -0.13
CA ILE A 113 -12.63 4.64 -0.14
C ILE A 113 -12.33 4.14 1.26
N ILE A 114 -12.48 2.83 1.43
CA ILE A 114 -12.00 2.07 2.58
C ILE A 114 -11.28 0.83 2.06
N ASP A 115 -9.98 0.70 2.31
CA ASP A 115 -9.20 -0.49 1.96
C ASP A 115 -9.07 -1.37 3.19
N LEU A 116 -9.66 -2.58 3.18
CA LEU A 116 -9.45 -3.55 4.25
C LEU A 116 -8.38 -4.56 3.83
N GLY A 117 -7.12 -4.15 4.00
CA GLY A 117 -5.96 -4.99 3.78
C GLY A 117 -5.76 -6.06 4.86
N GLY A 118 -4.72 -6.88 4.71
CA GLY A 118 -4.40 -7.93 5.70
C GLY A 118 -3.85 -7.39 7.02
N GLY A 119 -2.98 -6.38 6.95
CA GLY A 119 -2.26 -5.82 8.11
C GLY A 119 -2.74 -4.44 8.58
N SER A 120 -3.43 -3.70 7.71
CA SER A 120 -3.97 -2.37 8.01
C SER A 120 -5.32 -2.17 7.31
N VAL A 121 -6.06 -1.17 7.77
CA VAL A 121 -7.22 -0.60 7.06
C VAL A 121 -6.95 0.88 6.76
N GLN A 122 -7.29 1.31 5.56
CA GLN A 122 -7.13 2.69 5.10
C GLN A 122 -8.48 3.34 4.89
N MET A 123 -8.58 4.63 5.19
CA MET A 123 -9.72 5.48 4.86
C MET A 123 -9.20 6.68 4.08
N ALA A 124 -9.80 7.00 2.94
CA ALA A 124 -9.45 8.19 2.18
C ALA A 124 -10.67 8.84 1.51
N TYR A 125 -10.84 10.14 1.70
CA TYR A 125 -11.89 10.92 1.04
C TYR A 125 -11.53 12.40 0.93
N ALA A 126 -12.01 13.05 -0.11
CA ALA A 126 -11.72 14.46 -0.33
C ALA A 126 -12.57 15.35 0.57
N ILE A 127 -11.95 16.41 1.09
CA ILE A 127 -12.54 17.37 2.03
C ILE A 127 -12.44 18.79 1.48
N SER A 128 -13.17 19.72 2.11
CA SER A 128 -13.08 21.14 1.76
C SER A 128 -11.75 21.74 2.23
N LYS A 129 -11.35 22.87 1.64
CA LYS A 129 -10.16 23.62 2.05
C LYS A 129 -10.26 24.11 3.50
N GLU A 130 -11.46 24.46 3.94
CA GLU A 130 -11.74 24.90 5.30
C GLU A 130 -11.54 23.75 6.30
N ALA A 131 -12.05 22.56 5.97
CA ALA A 131 -11.83 21.36 6.77
C ALA A 131 -10.33 20.98 6.84
N ALA A 132 -9.63 21.08 5.72
CA ALA A 132 -8.19 20.84 5.66
C ALA A 132 -7.38 21.83 6.52
N SER A 133 -7.74 23.11 6.49
CA SER A 133 -7.09 24.16 7.29
C SER A 133 -7.32 23.98 8.80
N ASN A 134 -8.42 23.34 9.17
CA ASN A 134 -8.78 23.07 10.57
C ASN A 134 -8.35 21.66 11.04
N ALA A 135 -7.63 20.90 10.20
CA ALA A 135 -7.18 19.57 10.58
C ALA A 135 -6.21 19.65 11.77
N PRO A 136 -6.32 18.74 12.76
CA PRO A 136 -5.44 18.75 13.91
C PRO A 136 -4.00 18.44 13.51
N ASN A 137 -3.05 19.02 14.24
CA ASN A 137 -1.65 18.65 14.12
C ASN A 137 -1.45 17.20 14.57
N VAL A 138 -0.68 16.43 13.81
CA VAL A 138 -0.29 15.07 14.19
C VAL A 138 0.92 15.07 15.11
N PRO A 139 1.01 14.11 16.05
CA PRO A 139 2.22 13.90 16.84
C PRO A 139 3.44 13.63 15.95
N ALA A 140 4.64 13.98 16.45
CA ALA A 140 5.89 13.71 15.75
C ALA A 140 6.02 12.21 15.41
N GLY A 141 6.33 11.91 14.14
CA GLY A 141 6.49 10.54 13.66
C GLY A 141 5.22 9.85 13.18
N GLN A 142 4.08 10.55 13.11
CA GLN A 142 2.86 10.05 12.48
C GLN A 142 2.60 10.70 11.12
N ASP A 143 1.91 9.97 10.23
CA ASP A 143 1.52 10.49 8.93
C ASP A 143 0.48 11.61 9.10
N ASN A 144 0.60 12.68 8.29
CA ASN A 144 -0.37 13.76 8.28
C ASN A 144 -1.77 13.26 7.89
N TYR A 145 -2.81 13.81 8.53
CA TYR A 145 -4.19 13.46 8.18
C TYR A 145 -4.63 13.98 6.81
N VAL A 146 -3.97 15.01 6.27
CA VAL A 146 -4.38 15.65 5.02
C VAL A 146 -3.24 15.68 4.02
N ASN A 147 -3.48 15.08 2.85
CA ASN A 147 -2.59 15.14 1.69
C ASN A 147 -3.16 16.08 0.63
N GLU A 148 -2.32 16.96 0.09
CA GLU A 148 -2.69 17.80 -1.05
C GLU A 148 -2.32 17.11 -2.36
N MET A 149 -3.23 17.11 -3.33
CA MET A 149 -3.01 16.52 -4.65
C MET A 149 -3.55 17.42 -5.76
N TYR A 150 -2.87 17.46 -6.91
CA TYR A 150 -3.35 18.14 -8.11
C TYR A 150 -3.63 17.12 -9.21
N LEU A 151 -4.90 16.96 -9.57
CA LEU A 151 -5.37 15.89 -10.43
C LEU A 151 -6.36 16.44 -11.47
N LYS A 152 -6.05 16.23 -12.75
CA LYS A 152 -6.86 16.68 -13.90
C LYS A 152 -7.28 18.16 -13.82
N GLY A 153 -6.39 19.04 -13.36
CA GLY A 153 -6.65 20.47 -13.29
C GLY A 153 -7.21 20.96 -11.95
N SER A 154 -7.60 20.07 -11.04
CA SER A 154 -8.19 20.41 -9.74
C SER A 154 -7.23 20.10 -8.59
N LYS A 155 -7.19 21.01 -7.61
CA LYS A 155 -6.51 20.77 -6.32
C LYS A 155 -7.49 20.11 -5.36
N TYR A 156 -7.11 18.97 -4.81
CA TYR A 156 -7.85 18.21 -3.80
C TYR A 156 -7.09 18.23 -2.48
N TYR A 157 -7.86 18.33 -1.39
CA TYR A 157 -7.41 18.06 -0.03
C TYR A 157 -7.98 16.72 0.37
N LEU A 158 -7.12 15.74 0.59
CA LEU A 158 -7.54 14.37 0.86
C LEU A 158 -7.30 14.04 2.32
N TYR A 159 -8.37 13.81 3.08
CA TYR A 159 -8.22 13.16 4.36
C TYR A 159 -7.77 11.72 4.09
N VAL A 160 -6.69 11.28 4.74
CA VAL A 160 -6.23 9.90 4.68
C VAL A 160 -5.74 9.44 6.04
N HIS A 161 -6.10 8.22 6.42
CA HIS A 161 -5.50 7.56 7.57
C HIS A 161 -5.33 6.06 7.35
N SER A 162 -4.29 5.50 7.97
CA SER A 162 -3.98 4.07 7.92
C SER A 162 -3.87 3.52 9.33
N TYR A 163 -4.82 2.66 9.70
CA TYR A 163 -4.85 2.00 10.99
C TYR A 163 -4.07 0.68 10.92
N LEU A 164 -2.78 0.72 11.26
CA LEU A 164 -1.96 -0.49 11.34
C LEU A 164 -2.48 -1.41 12.45
N ARG A 165 -2.42 -2.72 12.23
CA ARG A 165 -2.97 -3.79 13.10
C ARG A 165 -4.49 -3.96 13.06
N TYR A 166 -5.21 -3.10 12.34
CA TYR A 166 -6.67 -3.20 12.17
C TYR A 166 -7.08 -3.76 10.80
N GLY A 167 -6.12 -4.30 10.03
CA GLY A 167 -6.45 -5.08 8.83
C GLY A 167 -7.07 -6.44 9.17
N LEU A 168 -7.65 -7.13 8.19
CA LEU A 168 -8.44 -8.35 8.37
C LEU A 168 -7.73 -9.44 9.20
N LEU A 169 -6.44 -9.69 8.97
CA LEU A 169 -5.70 -10.73 9.69
C LEU A 169 -5.14 -10.20 11.02
N ALA A 170 -4.65 -8.96 11.03
CA ALA A 170 -4.10 -8.37 12.25
C ALA A 170 -5.18 -8.11 13.31
N ALA A 171 -6.39 -7.70 12.90
CA ALA A 171 -7.53 -7.49 13.79
C ALA A 171 -7.92 -8.80 14.50
N ARG A 172 -7.84 -9.95 13.83
CA ARG A 172 -8.04 -11.26 14.49
C ARG A 172 -7.05 -11.48 15.62
N ALA A 173 -5.78 -11.17 15.40
CA ALA A 173 -4.76 -11.29 16.45
C ALA A 173 -5.04 -10.35 17.63
N GLU A 174 -5.46 -9.11 17.38
CA GLU A 174 -5.82 -8.17 18.44
C GLU A 174 -7.09 -8.61 19.21
N ILE A 175 -8.10 -9.17 18.53
CA ILE A 175 -9.30 -9.74 19.17
C ILE A 175 -8.92 -10.94 20.07
N LEU A 176 -8.05 -11.82 19.59
CA LEU A 176 -7.63 -13.00 20.36
C LEU A 176 -6.82 -12.62 21.61
N LYS A 177 -5.99 -11.58 21.55
CA LYS A 177 -5.26 -11.06 22.72
C LYS A 177 -6.16 -10.51 23.83
N ALA A 178 -7.35 -10.03 23.47
CA ALA A 178 -8.30 -9.45 24.42
C ALA A 178 -9.16 -10.51 25.13
N SER A 179 -8.98 -11.79 24.82
CA SER A 179 -9.73 -12.89 25.45
C SER A 179 -8.99 -13.43 26.66
N ASP A 180 -9.75 -13.75 27.71
CA ASP A 180 -9.25 -14.42 28.89
C ASP A 180 -9.23 -15.96 28.70
N ASP A 181 -8.68 -16.69 29.68
CA ASP A 181 -8.50 -18.16 29.67
C ASP A 181 -9.82 -18.98 29.53
N SER A 182 -10.99 -18.33 29.50
CA SER A 182 -12.31 -18.96 29.40
C SER A 182 -12.78 -19.25 27.97
N GLY A 183 -11.90 -19.05 26.98
CA GLY A 183 -12.19 -19.22 25.55
C GLY A 183 -12.62 -17.92 24.87
N ASN A 184 -12.65 -17.90 23.54
CA ASN A 184 -12.95 -16.70 22.76
C ASN A 184 -14.29 -16.84 22.01
N PRO A 185 -15.30 -15.97 22.26
CA PRO A 185 -16.62 -16.04 21.62
C PRO A 185 -16.60 -15.75 20.11
N CYS A 186 -15.49 -15.25 19.57
CA CYS A 186 -15.26 -15.10 18.14
C CYS A 186 -14.74 -16.38 17.46
N ILE A 187 -14.50 -17.46 18.22
CA ILE A 187 -14.11 -18.77 17.72
C ILE A 187 -15.32 -19.70 17.70
N LEU A 188 -15.49 -20.43 16.60
CA LEU A 188 -16.60 -21.36 16.42
C LEU A 188 -16.45 -22.57 17.33
N GLU A 189 -17.59 -23.11 17.79
CA GLU A 189 -17.63 -24.34 18.59
C GLU A 189 -16.97 -25.50 17.84
N GLY A 190 -16.17 -26.29 18.56
CA GLY A 190 -15.45 -27.45 18.02
C GLY A 190 -14.14 -27.13 17.30
N PHE A 191 -13.74 -25.85 17.21
CA PHE A 191 -12.41 -25.47 16.74
C PHE A 191 -11.46 -25.30 17.94
N ASP A 192 -10.41 -26.12 18.00
CA ASP A 192 -9.27 -25.97 18.91
C ASP A 192 -8.03 -25.63 18.07
N GLY A 193 -7.46 -24.45 18.32
CA GLY A 193 -6.56 -23.74 17.41
C GLY A 193 -5.11 -23.71 17.85
#